data_AF-A0A2E7SEC3-F1
#
_entry.id   AF-A0A2E7SEC3-F1
#
_cell.length_a   1.000
_cell.length_b   1.000
_cell.length_c   1.000
_cell.angle_alpha   90.00
_cell.angle_beta   90.00
_cell.angle_gamma   90.00
#
_symmetry.space_group_name_H-M   'P 1'
#
loop_
_entity.id
_entity.type
_entity.pdbx_description
1 polymer ?
#
loop_
_entity_poly.entity_id
_entity_poly.type
_entity_poly.pdbx_seq_one_letter_code
_entity_poly.pdbx_strand_id
1 'polypeptide(L)'
;MCDRFYDSSLAYQGYGRGLDMAKVRQAIDLAVGETKPHLTLLLNIPLDVSQARVGARQQSTGEGQDQFDQAGEAFFERVHAGFHTLAKGEPERYRVIDGTQSPEAVAEAVWDCVKPLL
;
A
#
# COMPACT_ATOMS: atom_id res chain seq x y z
N MET A 1 3.56 2.28 -15.09
CA MET A 1 2.63 2.13 -13.96
C MET A 1 2.84 0.76 -13.34
N CYS A 2 2.89 0.64 -12.02
CA CYS A 2 3.13 -0.62 -11.32
C CYS A 2 2.14 -0.74 -10.15
N ASP A 3 1.55 -1.93 -9.94
CA ASP A 3 0.82 -2.24 -8.72
C ASP A 3 1.83 -2.74 -7.69
N ARG A 4 2.03 -1.92 -6.64
CA ARG A 4 3.09 -2.04 -5.61
C ARG A 4 4.50 -1.81 -6.13
N PHE A 5 5.36 -1.27 -5.28
CA PHE A 5 6.81 -1.14 -5.51
C PHE A 5 7.55 -1.28 -4.16
N TYR A 6 8.74 -0.69 -4.00
CA TYR A 6 9.53 -0.86 -2.77
C TYR A 6 8.83 -0.35 -1.49
N ASP A 7 7.89 0.59 -1.60
CA ASP A 7 7.12 1.07 -0.44
C ASP A 7 6.34 -0.06 0.24
N SER A 8 5.89 -1.06 -0.54
CA SER A 8 5.27 -2.27 -0.01
C SER A 8 6.26 -3.11 0.78
N SER A 9 7.52 -3.20 0.36
CA SER A 9 8.57 -3.90 1.12
C SER A 9 8.83 -3.21 2.46
N LEU A 10 8.89 -1.87 2.47
CA LEU A 10 9.03 -1.09 3.70
C LEU A 10 7.82 -1.34 4.64
N ALA A 11 6.60 -1.25 4.11
CA ALA A 11 5.37 -1.42 4.91
C ALA A 11 5.20 -2.85 5.42
N TYR A 12 5.29 -3.87 4.56
CA TYR A 12 5.05 -5.26 4.95
C TYR A 12 6.20 -5.86 5.75
N GLN A 13 7.45 -5.66 5.30
CA GLN A 13 8.59 -6.34 5.91
C GLN A 13 9.14 -5.53 7.09
N GLY A 14 9.26 -4.22 6.93
CA GLY A 14 9.70 -3.33 8.00
C GLY A 14 8.66 -3.19 9.11
N TYR A 15 7.53 -2.55 8.81
CA TYR A 15 6.50 -2.30 9.83
C TYR A 15 5.69 -3.56 10.17
N GLY A 16 5.17 -4.25 9.16
CA GLY A 16 4.32 -5.43 9.34
C GLY A 16 5.04 -6.57 10.09
N ARG A 17 6.18 -7.03 9.55
CA ARG A 17 6.97 -8.13 10.14
C ARG A 17 7.96 -7.67 11.22
N GLY A 18 8.11 -6.37 11.45
CA GLY A 18 9.03 -5.84 12.47
C GLY A 18 10.51 -6.06 12.13
N LEU A 19 10.87 -6.21 10.86
CA LEU A 19 12.27 -6.31 10.47
C LEU A 19 12.98 -4.97 10.67
N ASP A 20 14.29 -5.04 10.89
CA ASP A 20 15.15 -3.88 10.97
C ASP A 20 15.02 -3.02 9.70
N MET A 21 14.55 -1.78 9.86
CA MET A 21 14.29 -0.86 8.75
C MET A 21 15.54 -0.52 7.94
N ALA A 22 16.72 -0.48 8.56
CA ALA A 22 17.97 -0.21 7.85
C ALA A 22 18.33 -1.38 6.94
N LYS A 23 18.12 -2.62 7.39
CA LYS A 23 18.34 -3.82 6.56
C LYS A 23 17.35 -3.91 5.41
N VAL A 24 16.07 -3.58 5.64
CA VAL A 24 15.06 -3.56 4.57
C VAL A 24 15.42 -2.52 3.51
N ARG A 25 15.84 -1.31 3.92
CA ARG A 25 16.32 -0.26 3.00
C ARG A 25 17.54 -0.72 2.20
N GLN A 26 18.54 -1.31 2.86
CA GLN A 26 19.72 -1.83 2.17
C GLN A 26 19.36 -2.87 1.09
N ALA A 27 18.41 -3.77 1.38
CA ALA A 27 17.94 -4.75 0.41
C ALA A 27 17.20 -4.10 -0.78
N ILE A 28 16.40 -3.06 -0.52
CA ILE A 28 15.73 -2.27 -1.56
C ILE A 28 16.77 -1.56 -2.44
N ASP A 29 17.74 -0.87 -1.82
CA ASP A 29 18.78 -0.13 -2.53
C ASP A 29 19.60 -1.05 -3.43
N LEU A 30 19.90 -2.28 -2.97
CA LEU A 30 20.56 -3.30 -3.79
C LEU A 30 19.70 -3.75 -4.98
N ALA A 31 18.38 -3.86 -4.79
CA ALA A 31 17.47 -4.40 -5.79
C ALA A 31 17.08 -3.39 -6.89
N VAL A 32 16.86 -2.12 -6.53
CA VAL A 32 16.32 -1.09 -7.45
C VAL A 32 17.21 0.14 -7.61
N GLY A 33 18.29 0.26 -6.83
CA GLY A 33 19.22 1.38 -6.88
C GLY A 33 18.54 2.72 -6.66
N GLU A 34 18.87 3.70 -7.51
CA GLU A 34 18.30 5.05 -7.46
C GLU A 34 16.89 5.16 -8.05
N THR A 35 16.32 4.06 -8.55
CA THR A 35 15.00 4.06 -9.20
C THR A 35 13.91 4.36 -8.19
N LYS A 36 13.34 5.57 -8.25
CA LYS A 36 12.26 6.01 -7.37
C LYS A 36 11.02 6.43 -8.16
N PRO A 37 9.80 6.11 -7.68
CA PRO A 37 8.58 6.63 -8.27
C PRO A 37 8.53 8.15 -8.12
N HIS A 38 8.20 8.86 -9.21
CA HIS A 38 7.87 10.29 -9.16
C HIS A 38 6.52 10.56 -8.46
N LEU A 39 5.63 9.57 -8.48
CA LEU A 39 4.30 9.60 -7.86
C LEU A 39 3.99 8.22 -7.28
N THR A 40 3.54 8.19 -6.02
CA THR A 40 2.97 7.02 -5.35
C THR A 40 1.55 7.35 -4.90
N LEU A 41 0.58 6.56 -5.36
CA LEU A 41 -0.82 6.68 -4.98
C LEU A 41 -1.11 5.70 -3.84
N LEU A 42 -1.40 6.22 -2.65
CA LEU A 42 -1.81 5.40 -1.50
C LEU A 42 -3.33 5.42 -1.39
N LEU A 43 -3.97 4.32 -1.76
CA LEU A 43 -5.40 4.13 -1.52
C LEU A 43 -5.62 3.81 -0.04
N ASN A 44 -6.01 4.81 0.75
CA ASN A 44 -6.26 4.64 2.16
C ASN A 44 -7.64 4.02 2.38
N ILE A 45 -7.65 2.82 2.96
CA ILE A 45 -8.86 2.07 3.30
C ILE A 45 -8.73 1.64 4.76
N PRO A 46 -9.72 1.93 5.63
CA PRO A 46 -9.79 1.37 6.97
C PRO A 46 -9.75 -0.16 6.96
N LEU A 47 -9.15 -0.78 7.98
CA LEU A 47 -8.91 -2.22 7.98
C LEU A 47 -10.19 -3.04 7.97
N ASP A 48 -11.22 -2.62 8.70
CA ASP A 48 -12.54 -3.25 8.72
C ASP A 48 -13.19 -3.26 7.32
N VAL A 49 -13.13 -2.12 6.61
CA VAL A 49 -13.60 -2.01 5.22
C VAL A 49 -12.79 -2.91 4.29
N SER A 50 -11.47 -2.95 4.47
CA SER A 50 -10.58 -3.80 3.67
C SER A 50 -10.88 -5.29 3.89
N GLN A 51 -11.05 -5.72 5.13
CA GLN A 51 -11.38 -7.10 5.49
C GLN A 51 -12.73 -7.51 4.91
N ALA A 52 -13.75 -6.64 5.00
CA ALA A 52 -15.05 -6.90 4.40
C ALA A 52 -14.97 -7.10 2.88
N ARG A 53 -14.18 -6.28 2.18
CA ARG A 53 -13.96 -6.40 0.72
C ARG A 53 -13.23 -7.69 0.35
N VAL A 54 -12.21 -8.08 1.12
CA VAL A 54 -11.49 -9.35 0.91
C VAL A 54 -12.42 -10.54 1.11
N GLY A 55 -13.23 -10.54 2.17
CA GLY A 55 -14.20 -11.61 2.43
C GLY A 55 -15.24 -11.74 1.31
N ALA A 56 -15.80 -10.63 0.83
CA ALA A 56 -16.75 -10.63 -0.29
C ALA A 56 -16.10 -11.15 -1.60
N ARG A 57 -14.83 -10.81 -1.84
CA ARG A 57 -14.08 -11.34 -2.99
C ARG A 57 -13.90 -12.84 -2.87
N GLN A 58 -13.40 -13.34 -1.74
CA GLN A 58 -13.20 -14.77 -1.50
C GLN A 58 -14.50 -15.58 -1.68
N GLN A 59 -15.63 -15.05 -1.22
CA GLN A 59 -16.94 -15.68 -1.41
C GLN A 59 -17.38 -15.73 -2.88
N SER A 60 -17.06 -14.71 -3.68
CA SER A 60 -17.46 -14.62 -5.09
C SER A 60 -16.51 -15.32 -6.05
N THR A 61 -15.21 -15.40 -5.74
CA THR A 61 -14.19 -16.03 -6.58
C THR A 61 -13.88 -17.47 -6.18
N GLY A 62 -14.24 -17.88 -4.96
CA GLY A 62 -13.86 -19.18 -4.40
C GLY A 62 -12.37 -19.27 -4.02
N GLU A 63 -11.65 -18.14 -4.02
CA GLU A 63 -10.25 -18.08 -3.60
C GLU A 63 -10.13 -18.28 -2.09
N GLY A 64 -9.21 -19.15 -1.67
CA GLY A 64 -8.86 -19.33 -0.25
C GLY A 64 -8.05 -18.16 0.30
N GLN A 65 -7.87 -18.14 1.63
CA GLN A 65 -7.00 -17.16 2.29
C GLN A 65 -5.54 -17.35 1.85
N ASP A 66 -4.89 -16.25 1.46
CA ASP A 66 -3.45 -16.26 1.18
C ASP A 66 -2.60 -16.22 2.47
N GLN A 67 -1.28 -16.35 2.35
CA GLN A 67 -0.38 -16.32 3.51
C GLN A 67 -0.38 -14.97 4.24
N PHE A 68 -0.73 -13.87 3.57
CA PHE A 68 -0.83 -12.56 4.21
C PHE A 68 -2.13 -12.41 4.98
N ASP A 69 -3.24 -12.96 4.47
CA ASP A 69 -4.53 -13.03 5.17
C ASP A 69 -4.40 -13.73 6.53
N GLN A 70 -3.47 -14.68 6.65
CA GLN A 70 -3.18 -15.44 7.87
C GLN A 70 -2.29 -14.68 8.88
N ALA A 71 -1.69 -13.55 8.51
CA ALA A 71 -0.76 -12.80 9.37
C ALA A 71 -1.45 -12.09 10.55
N GLY A 72 -2.79 -11.98 10.52
CA GLY A 72 -3.63 -11.45 11.59
C GLY A 72 -3.78 -9.93 11.60
N GLU A 73 -4.76 -9.44 12.35
CA GLU A 73 -5.16 -8.02 12.40
C GLU A 73 -4.00 -7.09 12.80
N ALA A 74 -3.28 -7.43 13.87
CA ALA A 74 -2.15 -6.62 14.34
C ALA A 74 -1.04 -6.45 13.30
N PHE A 75 -0.84 -7.42 12.40
CA PHE A 75 0.09 -7.27 11.28
C PHE A 75 -0.39 -6.18 10.33
N PHE A 76 -1.66 -6.24 9.91
CA PHE A 76 -2.23 -5.26 8.99
C PHE A 76 -2.36 -3.86 9.61
N GLU A 77 -2.58 -3.74 10.91
CA GLU A 77 -2.49 -2.46 11.64
C GLU A 77 -1.11 -1.82 11.48
N ARG A 78 -0.04 -2.61 11.67
CA ARG A 78 1.33 -2.11 11.48
C ARG A 78 1.61 -1.76 10.02
N VAL A 79 1.15 -2.57 9.07
CA VAL A 79 1.30 -2.28 7.63
C VAL A 79 0.60 -0.97 7.26
N HIS A 80 -0.66 -0.79 7.70
CA HIS A 80 -1.44 0.42 7.48
C HIS A 80 -0.74 1.64 8.07
N ALA A 81 -0.35 1.59 9.34
CA ALA A 81 0.41 2.65 10.00
C ALA A 81 1.76 2.94 9.29
N GLY A 82 2.42 1.90 8.78
CA GLY A 82 3.66 2.00 8.01
C GLY A 82 3.48 2.81 6.74
N PHE A 83 2.46 2.52 5.93
CA PHE A 83 2.16 3.30 4.73
C PHE A 83 1.87 4.77 5.04
N HIS A 84 1.09 5.04 6.10
CA HIS A 84 0.82 6.43 6.53
C HIS A 84 2.08 7.15 6.99
N THR A 85 2.99 6.44 7.66
CA THR A 85 4.29 7.01 8.07
C THR A 85 5.16 7.35 6.87
N LEU A 86 5.23 6.45 5.87
CA LEU A 86 5.96 6.69 4.61
C LEU A 86 5.37 7.88 3.84
N ALA A 87 4.03 7.94 3.71
CA ALA A 87 3.35 9.02 3.02
C ALA A 87 3.60 10.40 3.68
N LYS A 88 3.61 10.45 5.02
CA LYS A 88 3.95 11.67 5.77
C LYS A 88 5.42 12.08 5.62
N GLY A 89 6.32 11.11 5.45
CA GLY A 89 7.75 11.37 5.28
C GLY A 89 8.14 11.89 3.90
N GLU A 90 7.32 11.62 2.88
CA GLU A 90 7.62 12.01 1.49
C GLU A 90 6.38 12.63 0.79
N PRO A 91 5.83 13.74 1.32
CA PRO A 91 4.57 14.31 0.85
C PRO A 91 4.62 14.81 -0.60
N GLU A 92 5.82 15.12 -1.10
CA GLU A 92 6.02 15.56 -2.48
C GLU A 92 5.62 14.48 -3.49
N ARG A 93 5.99 13.21 -3.24
CA ARG A 93 5.71 12.08 -4.15
C ARG A 93 4.46 11.30 -3.79
N TYR A 94 3.97 11.37 -2.55
CA TYR A 94 2.76 10.65 -2.15
C TYR A 94 1.49 11.45 -2.41
N ARG A 95 0.47 10.77 -2.93
CA ARG A 95 -0.92 11.25 -2.89
C ARG A 95 -1.77 10.20 -2.18
N VAL A 96 -2.37 10.58 -1.06
CA VAL A 96 -3.27 9.72 -0.29
C VAL A 96 -4.68 9.95 -0.80
N ILE A 97 -5.33 8.88 -1.26
CA ILE A 97 -6.66 8.90 -1.84
C ILE A 97 -7.59 8.11 -0.91
N ASP A 98 -8.78 8.65 -0.63
CA ASP A 98 -9.80 7.93 0.13
C ASP A 98 -10.34 6.76 -0.71
N GLY A 99 -9.91 5.55 -0.37
CA GLY A 99 -10.32 4.33 -1.05
C GLY A 99 -11.68 3.79 -0.59
N THR A 100 -12.37 4.47 0.33
CA THR A 100 -13.72 4.06 0.80
C THR A 100 -14.84 4.49 -0.14
N GLN A 101 -14.57 5.45 -1.04
CA GLN A 101 -15.50 5.95 -2.03
C GLN A 101 -15.82 4.90 -3.12
N SER A 102 -16.74 5.25 -4.03
CA SER A 102 -17.07 4.39 -5.18
C SER A 102 -15.86 4.23 -6.11
N PRO A 103 -15.78 3.13 -6.88
CA PRO A 103 -14.70 2.93 -7.85
C PRO A 103 -14.51 4.10 -8.81
N GLU A 104 -15.61 4.73 -9.25
CA GLU A 104 -15.60 5.88 -10.15
C GLU A 104 -14.99 7.12 -9.49
N ALA A 105 -15.37 7.42 -8.25
CA ALA A 105 -14.82 8.54 -7.50
C ALA A 105 -13.33 8.35 -7.18
N VAL A 106 -12.93 7.12 -6.81
CA VAL A 106 -11.52 6.78 -6.61
C VAL A 106 -10.74 6.93 -7.92
N ALA A 107 -11.29 6.46 -9.04
CA ALA A 107 -10.66 6.57 -10.35
C ALA A 107 -10.49 8.03 -10.79
N GLU A 108 -11.49 8.88 -10.56
CA GLU A 108 -11.40 10.32 -10.82
C GLU A 108 -10.32 10.98 -9.95
N ALA A 109 -10.27 10.69 -8.65
CA ALA A 109 -9.24 11.21 -7.74
C ALA A 109 -7.82 10.76 -8.13
N VAL A 110 -7.67 9.49 -8.58
CA VAL A 110 -6.42 8.98 -9.15
C VAL A 110 -6.05 9.76 -10.40
N TRP A 111 -7.00 9.95 -11.31
CA TRP A 111 -6.77 10.66 -12.56
C TRP A 111 -6.35 12.12 -12.33
N ASP A 112 -6.97 12.80 -11.36
CA ASP A 112 -6.61 14.16 -10.98
C ASP A 112 -5.16 14.30 -10.49
N CYS A 113 -4.61 13.25 -9.87
CA CYS A 113 -3.21 13.21 -9.47
C CYS A 113 -2.26 12.93 -10.64
N VAL A 114 -2.69 12.13 -11.62
CA VAL A 114 -1.85 11.67 -12.74
C VAL A 114 -1.85 12.65 -13.90
N LYS A 115 -3.00 13.25 -14.24
CA LYS A 115 -3.17 14.15 -15.39
C LYS A 115 -2.16 15.31 -15.47
N PRO A 116 -1.67 15.93 -14.36
CA PRO A 116 -0.73 17.04 -14.45
C PRO A 116 0.71 16.60 -14.77
N LEU A 117 0.98 15.29 -14.81
CA LEU A 117 2.30 14.71 -15.08
C LEU A 117 2.47 14.28 -16.55
N LEU A 118 1.44 14.45 -17.37
CA LEU A 118 1.43 14.16 -18.81
C LEU A 118 1.83 15.40 -19.60
#